data_AF-A0A933H439-F1
#
_entry.id   AF-A0A933H439-F1
#
_cell.length_a   1.000
_cell.length_b   1.000
_cell.length_c   1.000
_cell.angle_alpha   90.00
_cell.angle_beta   90.00
_cell.angle_gamma   90.00
#
_symmetry.space_group_name_H-M   'P 1'
#
loop_
_entity.id
_entity.type
_entity.pdbx_description
1 polymer ?
#
loop_
_entity_poly.entity_id
_entity_poly.type
_entity_poly.pdbx_seq_one_letter_code
_entity_poly.pdbx_strand_id
1 'polypeptide(L)'
;MKTLVALLSVSFLVAPLALAQDPVDPAKAALDSITADELVEHIRFLASDELEGRDSGSEGERKAREYAAERFRALALAPAGEEGGWFQPFQIEGTTAHNVAALLEGADPARKDEVVVLGAHYDHVGLGFYGSTWGPAGSGKIHNGADDNASGTSAVLEIAEAFVEGKVRPGRSVLFLLFSGEERGLLGSQHFALHPTVDLPKVVAMVNLDMVGRGTGTGRFMVNGTRTSPGFPKLVRETNERFGYDLDELPFGFAPSDNTSFYRKEIPVLFLTTGSHPEYHNPDDDVELINGENCAATSRFAFELVRRIADAQKRPRFQWAELQPRSYLDALRWLADEALAPEAKPWLGVTLGGGLAVESVVPGSPAEKGGLTAGDVLVRIGDRELATGRDLRRAIEEKRPGDEVEIVVRRGGEERTLTVRLGEKP
;
A
#
# COMPACT_ATOMS: atom_id res chain seq x y z
N MET A 1 -73.96 55.41 -27.12
CA MET A 1 -73.24 54.14 -27.35
C MET A 1 -71.80 54.43 -27.71
N LYS A 2 -70.86 54.11 -26.83
CA LYS A 2 -69.46 53.73 -27.12
C LYS A 2 -68.79 53.42 -25.78
N THR A 3 -68.75 52.13 -25.46
CA THR A 3 -68.18 51.55 -24.24
C THR A 3 -66.67 51.49 -24.40
N LEU A 4 -65.92 52.11 -23.49
CA LEU A 4 -64.46 52.02 -23.45
C LEU A 4 -64.07 50.81 -22.57
N VAL A 5 -63.50 49.78 -23.18
CA VAL A 5 -62.96 48.60 -22.47
C VAL A 5 -61.48 48.84 -22.24
N ALA A 6 -61.07 49.01 -20.98
CA ALA A 6 -59.68 49.06 -20.58
C ALA A 6 -59.15 47.62 -20.41
N LEU A 7 -58.23 47.21 -21.29
CA LEU A 7 -57.47 45.96 -21.12
C LEU A 7 -56.32 46.19 -20.15
N LEU A 8 -56.40 45.62 -18.95
CA LEU A 8 -55.24 45.41 -18.08
C LEU A 8 -54.41 44.25 -18.64
N SER A 9 -53.23 44.55 -19.19
CA SER A 9 -52.20 43.56 -19.48
C SER A 9 -51.49 43.19 -18.18
N VAL A 10 -51.82 42.01 -17.63
CA VAL A 10 -51.09 41.40 -16.52
C VAL A 10 -49.83 40.74 -17.09
N SER A 11 -48.69 41.42 -16.98
CA SER A 11 -47.39 40.83 -17.26
C SER A 11 -47.03 39.87 -16.14
N PHE A 12 -47.10 38.55 -16.39
CA PHE A 12 -46.53 37.54 -15.51
C PHE A 12 -45.01 37.61 -15.61
N LEU A 13 -44.35 38.15 -14.59
CA LEU A 13 -42.92 37.98 -14.37
C LEU A 13 -42.68 36.52 -14.00
N VAL A 14 -42.23 35.71 -14.95
CA VAL A 14 -41.71 34.37 -14.65
C VAL A 14 -40.27 34.56 -14.20
N ALA A 15 -40.05 34.62 -12.89
CA ALA A 15 -38.71 34.55 -12.33
C ALA A 15 -38.15 33.13 -12.60
N PRO A 16 -36.93 32.99 -13.13
CA PRO A 16 -36.32 31.68 -13.27
C PRO A 16 -36.10 31.12 -11.86
N LEU A 17 -36.72 29.97 -11.57
CA LEU A 17 -36.35 29.14 -10.42
C LEU A 17 -34.91 28.67 -10.67
N ALA A 18 -33.94 29.37 -10.10
CA ALA A 18 -32.61 28.81 -9.91
C ALA A 18 -32.78 27.62 -8.96
N LEU A 19 -32.68 26.40 -9.50
CA LEU A 19 -32.55 25.22 -8.67
C LEU A 19 -31.25 25.39 -7.88
N ALA A 20 -31.35 25.74 -6.60
CA ALA A 20 -30.23 25.71 -5.69
C ALA A 20 -29.75 24.25 -5.66
N GLN A 21 -28.58 23.99 -6.24
CA GLN A 21 -27.90 22.72 -6.01
C GLN A 21 -27.63 22.63 -4.51
N ASP A 22 -28.02 21.52 -3.88
CA ASP A 22 -27.65 21.26 -2.49
C ASP A 22 -26.13 21.44 -2.35
N PRO A 23 -25.65 22.09 -1.27
CA PRO A 23 -24.21 22.27 -1.08
C PRO A 23 -23.54 20.90 -1.08
N VAL A 24 -22.63 20.70 -2.04
CA VAL A 24 -21.83 19.47 -2.16
C VAL A 24 -21.00 19.32 -0.88
N ASP A 25 -21.08 18.16 -0.22
CA ASP A 25 -20.23 17.83 0.92
C ASP A 25 -18.75 17.88 0.49
N PRO A 26 -17.92 18.79 1.04
CA PRO A 26 -16.50 18.92 0.69
C PRO A 26 -15.74 17.59 0.77
N ALA A 27 -16.01 16.77 1.78
CA ALA A 27 -15.34 15.48 1.94
C ALA A 27 -15.77 14.47 0.88
N LYS A 28 -17.01 14.55 0.40
CA LYS A 28 -17.48 13.76 -0.74
C LYS A 28 -16.84 14.24 -2.05
N ALA A 29 -16.82 15.54 -2.30
CA ALA A 29 -16.18 16.11 -3.49
C ALA A 29 -14.70 15.71 -3.59
N ALA A 30 -13.96 15.77 -2.48
CA ALA A 30 -12.57 15.32 -2.40
C ALA A 30 -12.42 13.81 -2.70
N LEU A 31 -13.32 12.97 -2.21
CA LEU A 31 -13.26 11.53 -2.50
C LEU A 31 -13.60 11.20 -3.95
N ASP A 32 -14.54 11.94 -4.53
CA ASP A 32 -14.95 11.79 -5.92
C ASP A 32 -13.88 12.32 -6.90
N SER A 33 -13.00 13.23 -6.46
CA SER A 33 -11.88 13.75 -7.27
C SER A 33 -10.68 12.81 -7.35
N ILE A 34 -10.55 11.83 -6.44
CA ILE A 34 -9.49 10.82 -6.53
C ILE A 34 -9.92 9.79 -7.58
N THR A 35 -9.33 9.83 -8.77
CA THR A 35 -9.72 8.95 -9.89
C THR A 35 -8.65 7.93 -10.25
N ALA A 36 -9.07 6.78 -10.80
CA ALA A 36 -8.13 5.77 -11.29
C ALA A 36 -7.31 6.27 -12.48
N ASP A 37 -7.91 7.10 -13.34
CA ASP A 37 -7.24 7.61 -14.54
C ASP A 37 -6.10 8.57 -14.20
N GLU A 38 -6.30 9.51 -13.26
CA GLU A 38 -5.27 10.47 -12.85
C GLU A 38 -4.15 9.78 -12.07
N LEU A 39 -4.49 8.86 -11.16
CA LEU A 39 -3.51 7.98 -10.51
C LEU A 39 -2.63 7.25 -11.52
N VAL A 40 -3.22 6.63 -12.54
CA VAL A 40 -2.45 5.90 -13.56
C VAL A 40 -1.66 6.87 -14.44
N GLU A 41 -2.11 8.11 -14.68
CA GLU A 41 -1.30 9.12 -15.37
C GLU A 41 -0.03 9.47 -14.58
N HIS A 42 -0.14 9.70 -13.27
CA HIS A 42 1.01 9.91 -12.41
C HIS A 42 1.95 8.71 -12.43
N ILE A 43 1.42 7.48 -12.29
CA ILE A 43 2.22 6.25 -12.31
C ILE A 43 2.94 6.08 -13.65
N ARG A 44 2.26 6.30 -14.79
CA ARG A 44 2.89 6.22 -16.13
C ARG A 44 4.09 7.13 -16.26
N PHE A 45 4.02 8.36 -15.74
CA PHE A 45 5.16 9.27 -15.78
C PHE A 45 6.28 8.78 -14.85
N LEU A 46 5.93 8.52 -13.58
CA LEU A 46 6.90 8.17 -12.55
C LEU A 46 7.64 6.87 -12.90
N ALA A 47 6.93 5.89 -13.45
CA ALA A 47 7.46 4.59 -13.87
C ALA A 47 7.81 4.52 -15.36
N SER A 48 8.06 5.65 -16.02
CA SER A 48 8.54 5.63 -17.40
C SER A 48 10.04 5.36 -17.48
N ASP A 49 10.47 4.73 -18.57
CA ASP A 49 11.89 4.52 -18.89
C ASP A 49 12.72 5.82 -18.86
N GLU A 50 12.09 6.99 -19.10
CA GLU A 50 12.76 8.29 -19.04
C GLU A 50 13.29 8.63 -17.64
N LEU A 51 12.76 7.98 -16.61
CA LEU A 51 13.15 8.12 -15.21
C LEU A 51 14.13 7.03 -14.76
N GLU A 52 14.55 6.11 -15.66
CA GLU A 52 15.64 5.16 -15.45
C GLU A 52 15.57 4.40 -14.11
N GLY A 53 14.34 4.12 -13.64
CA GLY A 53 14.07 3.42 -12.37
C GLY A 53 14.37 4.19 -11.09
N ARG A 54 14.55 5.51 -11.16
CA ARG A 54 14.57 6.44 -10.01
C ARG A 54 15.54 6.05 -8.87
N ASP A 55 16.75 5.56 -9.17
CA ASP A 55 17.79 5.33 -8.13
C ASP A 55 18.07 6.64 -7.39
N SER A 56 18.22 6.57 -6.08
CA SER A 56 18.40 7.74 -5.22
C SER A 56 19.57 8.62 -5.66
N GLY A 57 19.30 9.90 -5.92
CA GLY A 57 20.29 10.87 -6.40
C GLY A 57 20.67 10.74 -7.88
N SER A 58 20.01 9.87 -8.65
CA SER A 58 20.14 9.80 -10.11
C SER A 58 19.42 10.96 -10.83
N GLU A 59 19.66 11.11 -12.13
CA GLU A 59 18.90 12.06 -12.96
C GLU A 59 17.41 11.69 -13.05
N GLY A 60 17.09 10.39 -13.03
CA GLY A 60 15.71 9.90 -13.01
C GLY A 60 14.96 10.29 -11.74
N GLU A 61 15.60 10.10 -10.59
CA GLU A 61 15.09 10.53 -9.28
C GLU A 61 14.98 12.06 -9.20
N ARG A 62 15.93 12.80 -9.80
CA ARG A 62 15.84 14.26 -9.95
C ARG A 62 14.59 14.69 -10.74
N LYS A 63 14.26 14.01 -11.85
CA LYS A 63 13.03 14.31 -12.62
C LYS A 63 11.78 14.02 -11.79
N ALA A 64 11.76 12.90 -11.06
CA ALA A 64 10.64 12.52 -10.20
C ALA A 64 10.39 13.55 -9.08
N ARG A 65 11.44 14.02 -8.39
CA ARG A 65 11.27 15.02 -7.31
C ARG A 65 10.81 16.38 -7.82
N GLU A 66 11.30 16.81 -8.98
CA GLU A 66 10.85 18.08 -9.60
C GLU A 66 9.39 17.97 -10.03
N TYR A 67 8.98 16.84 -10.60
CA TYR A 67 7.58 16.57 -10.93
C TYR A 67 6.66 16.68 -9.71
N ALA A 68 7.01 16.02 -8.60
CA ALA A 68 6.23 16.10 -7.37
C ALA A 68 6.15 17.54 -6.83
N ALA A 69 7.28 18.26 -6.80
CA ALA A 69 7.31 19.65 -6.37
C ALA A 69 6.48 20.58 -7.28
N GLU A 70 6.44 20.32 -8.58
CA GLU A 70 5.57 21.02 -9.52
C GLU A 70 4.09 20.78 -9.27
N ARG A 71 3.69 19.52 -8.97
CA ARG A 71 2.30 19.20 -8.60
C ARG A 71 1.89 19.90 -7.31
N PHE A 72 2.71 19.85 -6.26
CA PHE A 72 2.43 20.58 -5.02
C PHE A 72 2.38 22.10 -5.21
N ARG A 73 3.23 22.65 -6.09
CA ARG A 73 3.23 24.07 -6.42
C ARG A 73 1.97 24.48 -7.18
N ALA A 74 1.49 23.65 -8.11
CA ALA A 74 0.25 23.91 -8.85
C ALA A 74 -0.97 23.97 -7.91
N LEU A 75 -0.96 23.19 -6.84
CA LEU A 75 -1.97 23.21 -5.78
C LEU A 75 -1.83 24.37 -4.79
N ALA A 76 -0.82 25.23 -4.95
CA ALA A 76 -0.49 26.32 -4.04
C ALA A 76 -0.29 25.88 -2.57
N LEU A 77 0.20 24.66 -2.36
CA LEU A 77 0.61 24.19 -1.04
C LEU A 77 1.86 24.95 -0.55
N ALA A 78 2.07 24.97 0.77
CA ALA A 78 3.27 25.59 1.32
C ALA A 78 4.47 24.62 1.20
N PRO A 79 5.65 25.08 0.74
CA PRO A 79 6.86 24.28 0.78
C PRO A 79 7.23 23.95 2.24
N ALA A 80 7.62 22.70 2.50
CA ALA A 80 7.94 22.21 3.85
C ALA A 80 9.28 21.43 3.91
N GLY A 81 10.16 21.66 2.93
CA GLY A 81 11.55 21.20 2.94
C GLY A 81 12.46 22.14 3.73
N GLU A 82 13.76 22.05 3.49
CA GLU A 82 14.75 22.92 4.13
C GLU A 82 14.74 24.32 3.50
N GLU A 83 15.16 25.32 4.29
CA GLU A 83 15.31 26.72 3.85
C GLU A 83 14.05 27.34 3.20
N GLY A 84 12.86 26.82 3.53
CA GLY A 84 11.59 27.27 2.94
C GLY A 84 11.36 26.77 1.50
N GLY A 85 12.14 25.80 1.03
CA GLY A 85 11.99 25.12 -0.24
C GLY A 85 11.18 23.83 -0.16
N TRP A 86 11.08 23.11 -1.29
CA TRP A 86 10.36 21.84 -1.38
C TRP A 86 11.19 20.63 -0.95
N PHE A 87 12.51 20.79 -0.91
CA PHE A 87 13.44 19.68 -0.83
C PHE A 87 14.17 19.65 0.51
N GLN A 88 14.41 18.46 1.03
CA GLN A 88 15.33 18.21 2.14
C GLN A 88 16.49 17.35 1.62
N PRO A 89 17.67 17.92 1.36
CA PRO A 89 18.83 17.20 0.86
C PRO A 89 19.50 16.35 1.94
N PHE A 90 19.98 15.17 1.57
CA PHE A 90 20.82 14.33 2.43
C PHE A 90 21.81 13.51 1.59
N GLN A 91 22.87 12.99 2.24
CA GLN A 91 23.94 12.27 1.55
C GLN A 91 23.71 10.76 1.57
N ILE A 92 23.86 10.12 0.41
CA ILE A 92 23.90 8.66 0.22
C ILE A 92 25.17 8.35 -0.57
N GLU A 93 26.15 7.71 0.08
CA GLU A 93 27.38 7.21 -0.58
C GLU A 93 28.10 8.24 -1.48
N GLY A 94 28.10 9.51 -1.10
CA GLY A 94 28.73 10.60 -1.85
C GLY A 94 27.86 11.26 -2.93
N THR A 95 26.61 10.82 -3.07
CA THR A 95 25.56 11.45 -3.89
C THR A 95 24.54 12.15 -2.99
N THR A 96 23.92 13.23 -3.48
CA THR A 96 22.87 13.95 -2.75
C THR A 96 21.48 13.50 -3.22
N ALA A 97 20.72 12.89 -2.32
CA ALA A 97 19.30 12.56 -2.49
C ALA A 97 18.44 13.61 -1.78
N HIS A 98 17.13 13.64 -2.05
CA HIS A 98 16.23 14.63 -1.48
C HIS A 98 14.92 14.00 -1.01
N ASN A 99 14.41 14.37 0.16
CA ASN A 99 12.97 14.21 0.40
C ASN A 99 12.22 15.40 -0.22
N VAL A 100 10.95 15.22 -0.58
CA VAL A 100 10.05 16.29 -1.06
C VAL A 100 8.93 16.50 -0.06
N ALA A 101 8.70 17.75 0.37
CA ALA A 101 7.76 18.05 1.43
C ALA A 101 6.87 19.25 1.11
N ALA A 102 5.56 19.05 1.29
CA ALA A 102 4.52 20.07 1.11
C ALA A 102 3.53 20.07 2.27
N LEU A 103 3.09 21.25 2.71
CA LEU A 103 2.21 21.42 3.86
C LEU A 103 0.88 22.06 3.45
N LEU A 104 -0.22 21.41 3.85
CA LEU A 104 -1.54 22.00 3.92
C LEU A 104 -1.79 22.48 5.36
N GLU A 105 -1.89 23.80 5.55
CA GLU A 105 -2.14 24.37 6.88
C GLU A 105 -3.56 24.06 7.38
N GLY A 106 -3.65 23.53 8.60
CA GLY A 106 -4.90 23.23 9.29
C GLY A 106 -5.77 24.48 9.53
N ALA A 107 -7.08 24.27 9.63
CA ALA A 107 -8.06 25.34 9.83
C ALA A 107 -8.21 25.80 11.27
N ASP A 108 -7.82 24.98 12.26
CA ASP A 108 -8.00 25.29 13.68
C ASP A 108 -6.76 26.01 14.24
N PRO A 109 -6.85 27.29 14.66
CA PRO A 109 -5.71 28.04 15.16
C PRO A 109 -5.03 27.41 16.40
N ALA A 110 -5.74 26.58 17.16
CA ALA A 110 -5.19 25.91 18.34
C ALA A 110 -4.48 24.58 18.01
N ARG A 111 -4.74 23.99 16.83
CA ARG A 111 -4.25 22.66 16.43
C ARG A 111 -3.48 22.64 15.11
N LYS A 112 -3.45 23.73 14.34
CA LYS A 112 -2.76 23.80 13.05
C LYS A 112 -1.24 23.56 13.14
N ASP A 113 -0.63 23.76 14.30
CA ASP A 113 0.79 23.44 14.53
C ASP A 113 1.02 21.93 14.80
N GLU A 114 -0.05 21.16 15.03
CA GLU A 114 0.00 19.69 15.05
C GLU A 114 -0.12 19.15 13.61
N VAL A 115 0.64 18.10 13.30
CA VAL A 115 0.81 17.63 11.91
C VAL A 115 0.45 16.15 11.80
N VAL A 116 -0.37 15.80 10.81
CA VAL A 116 -0.49 14.42 10.31
C VAL A 116 0.40 14.29 9.09
N VAL A 117 1.29 13.30 9.07
CA VAL A 117 2.13 13.02 7.89
C VAL A 117 1.42 12.01 7.01
N LEU A 118 1.31 12.29 5.72
CA LEU A 118 0.97 11.33 4.67
C LEU A 118 2.22 11.18 3.79
N GLY A 119 2.73 9.96 3.63
CA GLY A 119 3.96 9.76 2.87
C GLY A 119 4.02 8.46 2.09
N ALA A 120 5.01 8.43 1.18
CA ALA A 120 5.39 7.32 0.32
C ALA A 120 6.84 7.58 -0.14
N HIS A 121 7.61 6.55 -0.49
CA HIS A 121 8.87 6.79 -1.19
C HIS A 121 8.65 6.94 -2.68
N TYR A 122 9.52 7.70 -3.33
CA TYR A 122 9.47 7.95 -4.77
C TYR A 122 10.72 7.43 -5.51
N ASP A 123 11.76 7.01 -4.79
CA ASP A 123 12.88 6.29 -5.37
C ASP A 123 12.52 4.83 -5.70
N HIS A 124 13.31 4.20 -6.56
CA HIS A 124 13.28 2.75 -6.77
C HIS A 124 14.71 2.24 -7.05
N VAL A 125 14.87 0.97 -7.44
CA VAL A 125 16.19 0.29 -7.56
C VAL A 125 16.98 0.62 -8.84
N GLY A 126 16.50 1.56 -9.66
CA GLY A 126 17.20 2.05 -10.85
C GLY A 126 17.48 0.98 -11.90
N LEU A 127 18.77 0.79 -12.20
CA LEU A 127 19.23 -0.22 -13.15
C LEU A 127 19.44 -1.62 -12.51
N GLY A 128 18.92 -1.86 -11.30
CA GLY A 128 18.98 -3.17 -10.65
C GLY A 128 20.38 -3.65 -10.28
N PHE A 129 21.31 -2.72 -10.02
CA PHE A 129 22.65 -3.06 -9.49
C PHE A 129 22.60 -3.53 -8.02
N TYR A 130 21.50 -3.21 -7.34
CA TYR A 130 21.11 -3.70 -6.03
C TYR A 130 19.60 -3.96 -6.04
N GLY A 131 19.07 -4.61 -5.00
CA GLY A 131 17.63 -4.83 -4.81
C GLY A 131 17.00 -5.88 -5.75
N SER A 132 17.51 -6.05 -6.97
CA SER A 132 16.85 -6.85 -8.02
C SER A 132 16.56 -8.30 -7.60
N THR A 133 15.29 -8.71 -7.66
CA THR A 133 14.85 -10.08 -7.37
C THR A 133 15.21 -11.07 -8.49
N TRP A 134 15.56 -10.56 -9.68
CA TRP A 134 16.18 -11.36 -10.76
C TRP A 134 17.67 -11.61 -10.54
N GLY A 135 18.26 -11.05 -9.48
CA GLY A 135 19.68 -11.15 -9.20
C GLY A 135 20.53 -10.63 -10.37
N PRO A 136 21.63 -11.31 -10.74
CA PRO A 136 22.50 -10.85 -11.83
C PRO A 136 21.81 -10.66 -13.18
N ALA A 137 20.66 -11.32 -13.42
CA ALA A 137 19.92 -11.22 -14.68
C ALA A 137 19.09 -9.92 -14.80
N GLY A 138 18.84 -9.23 -13.68
CA GLY A 138 18.21 -7.91 -13.65
C GLY A 138 19.21 -6.76 -13.79
N SER A 139 20.49 -7.01 -13.50
CA SER A 139 21.51 -5.97 -13.49
C SER A 139 21.67 -5.28 -14.87
N GLY A 140 21.63 -3.96 -14.87
CA GLY A 140 21.70 -3.10 -16.05
C GLY A 140 20.37 -2.90 -16.78
N LYS A 141 19.26 -3.45 -16.27
CA LYS A 141 17.91 -3.24 -16.80
C LYS A 141 17.18 -2.19 -15.99
N ILE A 142 16.35 -1.39 -16.65
CA ILE A 142 15.48 -0.43 -15.97
C ILE A 142 14.48 -1.20 -15.12
N HIS A 143 14.36 -0.83 -13.84
CA HIS A 143 13.30 -1.28 -12.94
C HIS A 143 12.35 -0.11 -12.77
N ASN A 144 11.21 -0.14 -13.47
CA ASN A 144 10.32 1.01 -13.53
C ASN A 144 9.58 1.25 -12.21
N GLY A 145 9.32 0.21 -11.41
CA GLY A 145 8.77 0.39 -10.07
C GLY A 145 7.39 1.04 -10.11
N ALA A 146 6.50 0.52 -10.96
CA ALA A 146 5.17 1.06 -11.14
C ALA A 146 4.31 0.89 -9.88
N ASP A 147 4.31 -0.30 -9.29
CA ASP A 147 3.69 -0.49 -7.99
C ASP A 147 4.62 -0.05 -6.86
N ASP A 148 5.92 -0.34 -6.97
CA ASP A 148 6.94 -0.05 -5.96
C ASP A 148 7.90 1.09 -6.40
N ASN A 149 7.68 2.35 -6.03
CA ASN A 149 6.50 2.86 -5.36
C ASN A 149 5.93 4.11 -6.05
N ALA A 150 5.90 4.07 -7.39
CA ALA A 150 5.17 5.08 -8.16
C ALA A 150 3.69 5.11 -7.78
N SER A 151 3.08 3.97 -7.41
CA SER A 151 1.69 3.90 -6.94
C SER A 151 1.43 4.71 -5.66
N GLY A 152 2.26 4.54 -4.62
CA GLY A 152 2.13 5.27 -3.36
C GLY A 152 2.46 6.74 -3.53
N THR A 153 3.49 7.08 -4.31
CA THR A 153 3.81 8.47 -4.65
C THR A 153 2.63 9.14 -5.35
N SER A 154 2.03 8.48 -6.34
CA SER A 154 0.86 8.98 -7.07
C SER A 154 -0.34 9.19 -6.13
N ALA A 155 -0.58 8.25 -5.23
CA ALA A 155 -1.63 8.37 -4.22
C ALA A 155 -1.42 9.59 -3.30
N VAL A 156 -0.18 9.90 -2.89
CA VAL A 156 0.10 11.11 -2.10
C VAL A 156 -0.22 12.39 -2.89
N LEU A 157 0.15 12.44 -4.18
CA LEU A 157 -0.12 13.60 -5.05
C LEU A 157 -1.64 13.84 -5.21
N GLU A 158 -2.38 12.78 -5.52
CA GLU A 158 -3.84 12.79 -5.70
C GLU A 158 -4.59 13.14 -4.42
N ILE A 159 -4.15 12.61 -3.27
CA ILE A 159 -4.75 12.94 -1.98
C ILE A 159 -4.49 14.42 -1.65
N ALA A 160 -3.32 14.95 -1.99
CA ALA A 160 -3.02 16.37 -1.80
C ALA A 160 -3.93 17.27 -2.65
N GLU A 161 -4.14 16.89 -3.91
CA GLU A 161 -5.11 17.55 -4.81
C GLU A 161 -6.53 17.49 -4.25
N ALA A 162 -6.98 16.32 -3.83
CA ALA A 162 -8.31 16.12 -3.24
C ALA A 162 -8.58 17.01 -2.01
N PHE A 163 -7.59 17.19 -1.13
CA PHE A 163 -7.72 18.13 -0.01
C PHE A 163 -7.92 19.58 -0.50
N VAL A 164 -7.18 20.00 -1.53
CA VAL A 164 -7.20 21.37 -2.04
C VAL A 164 -8.46 21.64 -2.88
N GLU A 165 -8.75 20.81 -3.88
CA GLU A 165 -9.88 20.98 -4.79
C GLU A 165 -11.23 20.74 -4.10
N GLY A 166 -11.29 19.72 -3.24
CA GLY A 166 -12.43 19.46 -2.38
C GLY A 166 -12.61 20.52 -1.28
N LYS A 167 -11.67 21.45 -1.13
CA LYS A 167 -11.65 22.51 -0.09
C LYS A 167 -11.75 21.94 1.32
N VAL A 168 -11.16 20.78 1.54
CA VAL A 168 -11.13 20.10 2.83
C VAL A 168 -9.92 20.61 3.61
N ARG A 169 -10.18 21.41 4.64
CA ARG A 169 -9.13 21.90 5.56
C ARG A 169 -9.39 21.34 6.96
N PRO A 170 -8.70 20.25 7.34
CA PRO A 170 -8.91 19.66 8.66
C PRO A 170 -8.37 20.54 9.78
N GLY A 171 -8.69 20.21 11.03
CA GLY A 171 -8.24 20.98 12.20
C GLY A 171 -6.70 21.08 12.32
N ARG A 172 -6.00 19.96 12.13
CA ARG A 172 -4.53 19.88 12.09
C ARG A 172 -3.98 20.08 10.69
N SER A 173 -2.71 20.45 10.57
CA SER A 173 -2.04 20.49 9.28
C SER A 173 -1.76 19.08 8.76
N VAL A 174 -1.68 18.94 7.44
CA VAL A 174 -1.28 17.70 6.77
C VAL A 174 0.04 17.97 6.05
N LEU A 175 1.06 17.18 6.35
CA LEU A 175 2.35 17.18 5.65
C LEU A 175 2.36 16.04 4.64
N PHE A 176 2.43 16.36 3.36
CA PHE A 176 2.71 15.42 2.29
C PHE A 176 4.22 15.28 2.16
N LEU A 177 4.73 14.08 2.33
CA LEU A 177 6.16 13.81 2.43
C LEU A 177 6.56 12.62 1.56
N LEU A 178 7.34 12.89 0.51
CA LEU A 178 7.88 11.88 -0.38
C LEU A 178 9.35 11.60 -0.04
N PHE A 179 9.68 10.34 0.18
CA PHE A 179 11.00 9.92 0.63
C PHE A 179 11.88 9.42 -0.53
N SER A 180 13.17 9.71 -0.44
CA SER A 180 14.19 9.06 -1.25
C SER A 180 15.03 8.10 -0.41
N GLY A 181 15.74 7.16 -1.02
CA GLY A 181 16.61 6.21 -0.34
C GLY A 181 15.90 5.17 0.49
N GLU A 182 14.60 4.93 0.26
CA GLU A 182 13.88 3.83 0.93
C GLU A 182 14.54 2.50 0.59
N GLU A 183 14.83 2.28 -0.69
CA GLU A 183 15.35 1.01 -1.23
C GLU A 183 16.79 0.72 -0.79
N ARG A 184 17.45 1.75 -0.25
CA ARG A 184 18.80 1.67 0.33
C ARG A 184 18.76 1.55 1.85
N GLY A 185 17.59 1.23 2.40
CA GLY A 185 17.35 0.97 3.82
C GLY A 185 16.77 2.16 4.57
N LEU A 186 15.69 2.76 4.08
CA LEU A 186 14.91 3.82 4.72
C LEU A 186 15.70 5.12 4.97
N LEU A 187 16.67 5.45 4.10
CA LEU A 187 17.61 6.54 4.38
C LEU A 187 16.94 7.91 4.47
N GLY A 188 16.00 8.22 3.58
CA GLY A 188 15.29 9.50 3.58
C GLY A 188 14.35 9.67 4.77
N SER A 189 13.54 8.67 5.10
CA SER A 189 12.66 8.75 6.28
C SER A 189 13.42 8.72 7.60
N GLN A 190 14.55 8.00 7.68
CA GLN A 190 15.44 8.07 8.84
C GLN A 190 16.09 9.45 8.97
N HIS A 191 16.53 10.03 7.84
CA HIS A 191 17.08 11.38 7.83
C HIS A 191 16.04 12.39 8.32
N PHE A 192 14.81 12.36 7.78
CA PHE A 192 13.73 13.22 8.24
C PHE A 192 13.44 13.04 9.74
N ALA A 193 13.37 11.80 10.23
CA ALA A 193 13.12 11.52 11.65
C ALA A 193 14.25 12.00 12.59
N LEU A 194 15.46 12.22 12.08
CA LEU A 194 16.61 12.75 12.83
C LEU A 194 16.76 14.27 12.66
N HIS A 195 16.38 14.79 11.51
CA HIS A 195 16.51 16.19 11.12
C HIS A 195 15.18 16.68 10.54
N PRO A 196 14.11 16.76 11.34
CA PRO A 196 12.78 17.03 10.81
C PRO A 196 12.65 18.49 10.38
N THR A 197 11.95 18.73 9.26
CA THR A 197 11.63 20.10 8.79
C THR A 197 10.39 20.71 9.47
N VAL A 198 9.70 19.90 10.28
CA VAL A 198 8.61 20.30 11.19
C VAL A 198 8.96 19.89 12.63
N ASP A 199 8.26 20.44 13.63
CA ASP A 199 8.46 20.04 15.03
C ASP A 199 7.99 18.59 15.25
N LEU A 200 8.93 17.63 15.29
CA LEU A 200 8.61 16.19 15.37
C LEU A 200 7.71 15.82 16.57
N PRO A 201 7.91 16.35 17.80
CA PRO A 201 6.95 16.27 18.88
C PRO A 201 5.50 16.67 18.55
N LYS A 202 5.26 17.49 17.52
CA LYS A 202 3.94 17.91 17.04
C LYS A 202 3.37 17.00 15.95
N VAL A 203 4.13 16.05 15.44
CA VAL A 203 3.63 15.02 14.52
C VAL A 203 2.74 14.04 15.30
N VAL A 204 1.45 13.99 14.97
CA VAL A 204 0.45 13.25 15.74
C VAL A 204 0.23 11.82 15.25
N ALA A 205 0.49 11.59 13.97
CA ALA A 205 0.48 10.28 13.33
C ALA A 205 1.17 10.38 11.97
N MET A 206 1.60 9.23 11.44
CA MET A 206 2.05 9.09 10.07
C MET A 206 1.28 7.97 9.37
N VAL A 207 0.78 8.26 8.17
CA VAL A 207 0.12 7.29 7.29
C VAL A 207 1.05 7.09 6.09
N ASN A 208 1.52 5.86 5.89
CA ASN A 208 2.42 5.50 4.80
C ASN A 208 1.68 4.73 3.70
N LEU A 209 1.99 5.02 2.44
CA LEU A 209 1.48 4.31 1.27
C LEU A 209 2.65 3.67 0.53
N ASP A 210 2.60 2.37 0.34
CA ASP A 210 3.62 1.62 -0.38
C ASP A 210 3.00 0.42 -1.11
N MET A 211 3.26 0.30 -2.42
CA MET A 211 2.69 -0.76 -3.25
C MET A 211 1.15 -0.81 -3.16
N VAL A 212 0.48 0.28 -3.56
CA VAL A 212 -0.99 0.45 -3.46
C VAL A 212 -1.72 0.26 -4.79
N GLY A 213 -1.00 -0.09 -5.84
CA GLY A 213 -1.48 -0.20 -7.22
C GLY A 213 -1.86 -1.59 -7.68
N ARG A 214 -1.68 -2.66 -6.88
CA ARG A 214 -2.00 -4.05 -7.28
C ARG A 214 -3.29 -4.53 -6.62
N GLY A 215 -3.50 -5.85 -6.54
CA GLY A 215 -4.70 -6.48 -5.97
C GLY A 215 -5.76 -6.87 -7.00
N THR A 216 -6.68 -7.74 -6.60
CA THR A 216 -7.79 -8.21 -7.44
C THR A 216 -9.08 -7.44 -7.13
N GLY A 217 -9.81 -7.03 -8.17
CA GLY A 217 -11.04 -6.24 -7.99
C GLY A 217 -10.78 -4.84 -7.42
N THR A 218 -11.70 -4.33 -6.62
CA THR A 218 -11.64 -2.98 -6.05
C THR A 218 -11.83 -3.05 -4.54
N GLY A 219 -10.96 -2.35 -3.79
CA GLY A 219 -11.04 -2.27 -2.34
C GLY A 219 -10.47 -3.49 -1.63
N ARG A 220 -9.39 -4.10 -2.12
CA ARG A 220 -8.65 -5.16 -1.43
C ARG A 220 -7.24 -4.69 -1.12
N PHE A 221 -6.93 -4.48 0.16
CA PHE A 221 -5.60 -4.03 0.61
C PHE A 221 -5.42 -4.29 2.11
N MET A 222 -4.21 -4.13 2.61
CA MET A 222 -3.87 -4.29 4.02
C MET A 222 -3.72 -2.93 4.69
N VAL A 223 -4.04 -2.89 5.99
CA VAL A 223 -3.78 -1.75 6.88
C VAL A 223 -2.95 -2.27 8.06
N ASN A 224 -1.65 -1.99 8.03
CA ASN A 224 -0.73 -2.30 9.12
C ASN A 224 -0.64 -1.16 10.14
N GLY A 225 -0.12 -1.44 11.33
CA GLY A 225 0.01 -0.47 12.41
C GLY A 225 -1.26 -0.20 13.19
N THR A 226 -2.32 -1.01 13.03
CA THR A 226 -3.63 -0.77 13.67
C THR A 226 -3.55 -0.78 15.20
N ARG A 227 -2.51 -1.36 15.80
CA ARG A 227 -2.28 -1.36 17.25
C ARG A 227 -1.16 -0.44 17.72
N THR A 228 -0.71 0.52 16.91
CA THR A 228 0.24 1.57 17.34
C THR A 228 -0.43 2.73 18.08
N SER A 229 -1.76 2.77 18.08
CA SER A 229 -2.57 3.63 18.93
C SER A 229 -3.82 2.89 19.42
N PRO A 230 -4.26 3.07 20.69
CA PRO A 230 -5.50 2.44 21.17
C PRO A 230 -6.75 2.79 20.33
N GLY A 231 -6.75 3.96 19.69
CA GLY A 231 -7.90 4.45 18.91
C GLY A 231 -7.93 3.95 17.47
N PHE A 232 -6.82 3.44 16.94
CA PHE A 232 -6.69 3.07 15.53
C PHE A 232 -7.60 1.91 15.10
N PRO A 233 -7.81 0.82 15.87
CA PRO A 233 -8.71 -0.25 15.43
C PRO A 233 -10.15 0.26 15.24
N LYS A 234 -10.60 1.15 16.14
CA LYS A 234 -11.91 1.79 16.02
C LYS A 234 -11.95 2.74 14.82
N LEU A 235 -10.91 3.54 14.63
CA LEU A 235 -10.80 4.48 13.51
C LEU A 235 -10.85 3.74 12.15
N VAL A 236 -10.07 2.69 11.97
CA VAL A 236 -10.00 1.90 10.73
C VAL A 236 -11.35 1.27 10.43
N ARG A 237 -11.94 0.55 11.40
CA ARG A 237 -13.28 -0.05 11.25
C ARG A 237 -14.36 0.96 10.87
N GLU A 238 -14.46 2.08 11.60
CA GLU A 238 -15.47 3.11 11.30
C GLU A 238 -15.22 3.83 9.97
N THR A 239 -13.96 3.91 9.52
CA THR A 239 -13.66 4.41 8.18
C THR A 239 -14.17 3.42 7.14
N ASN A 240 -13.91 2.13 7.35
CA ASN A 240 -14.31 1.08 6.42
C ASN A 240 -15.84 0.85 6.37
N GLU A 241 -16.59 1.18 7.43
CA GLU A 241 -18.06 1.15 7.40
C GLU A 241 -18.65 2.03 6.27
N ARG A 242 -17.92 3.07 5.82
CA ARG A 242 -18.31 3.91 4.68
C ARG A 242 -18.06 3.25 3.32
N PHE A 243 -17.00 2.45 3.23
CA PHE A 243 -16.49 1.94 1.96
C PHE A 243 -16.86 0.48 1.69
N GLY A 244 -16.91 -0.36 2.74
CA GLY A 244 -17.16 -1.79 2.62
C GLY A 244 -16.03 -2.55 1.92
N TYR A 245 -14.79 -2.07 2.03
CA TYR A 245 -13.61 -2.71 1.44
C TYR A 245 -13.20 -3.97 2.22
N ASP A 246 -12.52 -4.87 1.52
CA ASP A 246 -11.91 -6.08 2.05
C ASP A 246 -10.50 -5.75 2.56
N LEU A 247 -10.37 -5.60 3.88
CA LEU A 247 -9.15 -5.14 4.52
C LEU A 247 -8.56 -6.20 5.46
N ASP A 248 -7.26 -6.49 5.34
CA ASP A 248 -6.54 -7.17 6.42
C ASP A 248 -5.93 -6.14 7.37
N GLU A 249 -6.31 -6.22 8.64
CA GLU A 249 -5.77 -5.36 9.68
C GLU A 249 -4.60 -6.03 10.40
N LEU A 250 -3.42 -5.41 10.29
CA LEU A 250 -2.19 -5.95 10.86
C LEU A 250 -1.77 -5.08 12.05
N PRO A 251 -1.42 -5.68 13.19
CA PRO A 251 -1.22 -4.91 14.42
C PRO A 251 0.12 -4.15 14.46
N PHE A 252 1.07 -4.51 13.60
CA PHE A 252 2.49 -4.22 13.78
C PHE A 252 2.85 -2.78 13.39
N GLY A 253 3.61 -2.07 14.23
CA GLY A 253 4.12 -0.75 13.85
C GLY A 253 5.37 -0.83 12.97
N PHE A 254 6.11 -1.93 13.07
CA PHE A 254 7.24 -2.22 12.21
C PHE A 254 6.75 -2.81 10.87
N ALA A 255 7.14 -2.18 9.77
CA ALA A 255 6.93 -2.66 8.42
C ALA A 255 8.19 -2.37 7.57
N PRO A 256 8.41 -3.08 6.46
CA PRO A 256 9.56 -2.86 5.62
C PRO A 256 9.39 -1.63 4.71
N SER A 257 9.05 -0.48 5.30
CA SER A 257 8.82 0.81 4.62
C SER A 257 8.99 1.99 5.59
N ASP A 258 8.83 3.22 5.10
CA ASP A 258 9.19 4.47 5.78
C ASP A 258 8.46 4.73 7.10
N ASN A 259 7.28 4.13 7.32
CA ASN A 259 6.57 4.22 8.60
C ASN A 259 7.44 3.75 9.78
N THR A 260 8.37 2.82 9.55
CA THR A 260 9.27 2.32 10.59
C THR A 260 10.14 3.42 11.19
N SER A 261 10.57 4.41 10.40
CA SER A 261 11.36 5.55 10.88
C SER A 261 10.59 6.41 11.88
N PHE A 262 9.28 6.59 11.66
CA PHE A 262 8.39 7.33 12.57
C PHE A 262 7.99 6.49 13.79
N TYR A 263 7.72 5.20 13.60
CA TYR A 263 7.39 4.29 14.69
C TYR A 263 8.52 4.20 15.73
N ARG A 264 9.78 4.21 15.29
CA ARG A 264 10.98 4.29 16.15
C ARG A 264 11.08 5.58 16.96
N LYS A 265 10.35 6.63 16.57
CA LYS A 265 10.24 7.92 17.29
C LYS A 265 8.99 8.01 18.16
N GLU A 266 8.35 6.87 18.43
CA GLU A 266 7.12 6.80 19.23
C GLU A 266 5.97 7.61 18.64
N ILE A 267 5.90 7.69 17.30
CA ILE A 267 4.78 8.29 16.57
C ILE A 267 3.84 7.15 16.14
N PRO A 268 2.52 7.29 16.36
CA PRO A 268 1.54 6.33 15.84
C PRO A 268 1.61 6.24 14.32
N VAL A 269 1.62 5.03 13.77
CA VAL A 269 1.71 4.81 12.33
C VAL A 269 0.61 3.91 11.82
N LEU A 270 0.13 4.21 10.61
CA LEU A 270 -0.62 3.29 9.76
C LEU A 270 0.16 3.11 8.46
N PHE A 271 0.14 1.91 7.92
CA PHE A 271 0.80 1.59 6.66
C PHE A 271 -0.16 0.82 5.76
N LEU A 272 -0.45 1.37 4.58
CA LEU A 272 -1.37 0.78 3.62
C LEU A 272 -0.58 0.24 2.44
N THR A 273 -0.91 -1.00 2.05
CA THR A 273 -0.26 -1.71 0.97
C THR A 273 -1.17 -2.81 0.42
N THR A 274 -1.05 -3.12 -0.86
CA THR A 274 -1.63 -4.32 -1.48
C THR A 274 -0.72 -5.53 -1.33
N GLY A 275 0.48 -5.31 -0.80
CA GLY A 275 1.49 -6.31 -0.47
C GLY A 275 2.32 -6.76 -1.65
N SER A 276 3.15 -7.80 -1.44
CA SER A 276 4.13 -8.20 -2.44
C SER A 276 3.50 -8.96 -3.61
N HIS A 277 4.10 -8.84 -4.78
CA HIS A 277 3.71 -9.54 -6.01
C HIS A 277 4.96 -10.09 -6.74
N PRO A 278 4.81 -11.00 -7.73
CA PRO A 278 5.94 -11.63 -8.40
C PRO A 278 6.90 -10.68 -9.11
N GLU A 279 6.43 -9.50 -9.50
CA GLU A 279 7.19 -8.46 -10.20
C GLU A 279 7.96 -7.52 -9.27
N TYR A 280 7.76 -7.64 -7.94
CA TYR A 280 8.46 -6.84 -6.94
C TYR A 280 9.99 -6.86 -7.18
N HIS A 281 10.59 -5.67 -7.23
CA HIS A 281 12.03 -5.46 -7.44
C HIS A 281 12.57 -6.12 -8.72
N ASN A 282 11.77 -6.26 -9.77
CA ASN A 282 12.29 -6.68 -11.07
C ASN A 282 11.78 -5.80 -12.22
N PRO A 283 12.39 -5.90 -13.42
CA PRO A 283 12.07 -5.04 -14.55
C PRO A 283 10.62 -5.11 -15.03
N ASP A 284 9.85 -6.13 -14.61
CA ASP A 284 8.47 -6.30 -15.05
C ASP A 284 7.47 -5.59 -14.11
N ASP A 285 7.91 -4.89 -13.03
CA ASP A 285 7.02 -4.02 -12.24
C ASP A 285 6.70 -2.73 -13.02
N ASP A 286 5.75 -2.87 -13.94
CA ASP A 286 5.42 -1.89 -14.95
C ASP A 286 3.93 -1.52 -14.97
N VAL A 287 3.61 -0.39 -15.60
CA VAL A 287 2.30 0.27 -15.47
C VAL A 287 1.12 -0.56 -15.99
N GLU A 288 1.37 -1.49 -16.92
CA GLU A 288 0.37 -2.42 -17.46
C GLU A 288 -0.21 -3.36 -16.39
N LEU A 289 0.51 -3.54 -15.28
CA LEU A 289 0.12 -4.38 -14.16
C LEU A 289 -0.68 -3.64 -13.10
N ILE A 290 -0.84 -2.32 -13.22
CA ILE A 290 -1.54 -1.51 -12.24
C ILE A 290 -3.06 -1.72 -12.33
N ASN A 291 -3.65 -2.04 -11.20
CA ASN A 291 -5.08 -1.97 -10.95
C ASN A 291 -5.44 -0.57 -10.44
N GLY A 292 -5.70 0.35 -11.37
CA GLY A 292 -6.01 1.75 -11.05
C GLY A 292 -7.24 1.92 -10.14
N GLU A 293 -8.26 1.06 -10.28
CA GLU A 293 -9.46 1.12 -9.43
C GLU A 293 -9.16 0.75 -7.98
N ASN A 294 -8.31 -0.27 -7.75
CA ASN A 294 -7.88 -0.60 -6.40
C ASN A 294 -6.93 0.45 -5.81
N CYS A 295 -6.08 1.05 -6.65
CA CYS A 295 -5.25 2.20 -6.28
C CYS A 295 -6.10 3.39 -5.81
N ALA A 296 -7.16 3.72 -6.56
CA ALA A 296 -8.12 4.76 -6.20
C ALA A 296 -8.89 4.42 -4.91
N ALA A 297 -9.30 3.16 -4.74
CA ALA A 297 -9.97 2.70 -3.51
C ALA A 297 -9.06 2.87 -2.29
N THR A 298 -7.80 2.44 -2.37
CA THR A 298 -6.80 2.58 -1.30
C THR A 298 -6.51 4.06 -1.00
N SER A 299 -6.38 4.88 -2.04
CA SER A 299 -6.14 6.34 -1.92
C SER A 299 -7.29 7.07 -1.25
N ARG A 300 -8.54 6.77 -1.63
CA ARG A 300 -9.76 7.30 -0.99
C ARG A 300 -9.85 6.91 0.49
N PHE A 301 -9.47 5.68 0.82
CA PHE A 301 -9.42 5.22 2.21
C PHE A 301 -8.34 5.96 3.01
N ALA A 302 -7.15 6.14 2.44
CA ALA A 302 -6.05 6.89 3.03
C ALA A 302 -6.41 8.36 3.27
N PHE A 303 -7.03 9.03 2.29
CA PHE A 303 -7.56 10.39 2.43
C PHE A 303 -8.49 10.49 3.65
N GLU A 304 -9.46 9.58 3.75
CA GLU A 304 -10.44 9.62 4.84
C GLU A 304 -9.78 9.32 6.20
N LEU A 305 -8.81 8.40 6.28
CA LEU A 305 -8.02 8.18 7.49
C LEU A 305 -7.27 9.44 7.91
N VAL A 306 -6.49 10.05 7.00
CA VAL A 306 -5.71 11.27 7.26
C VAL A 306 -6.64 12.39 7.72
N ARG A 307 -7.75 12.61 7.01
CA ARG A 307 -8.75 13.63 7.33
C ARG A 307 -9.33 13.41 8.72
N ARG A 308 -9.76 12.18 9.05
CA ARG A 308 -10.33 11.86 10.37
C ARG A 308 -9.32 12.01 11.51
N ILE A 309 -8.04 11.65 11.30
CA ILE A 309 -6.97 11.87 12.28
C ILE A 309 -6.71 13.37 12.46
N ALA A 310 -6.63 14.11 11.37
CA ALA A 310 -6.37 15.55 11.38
C ALA A 310 -7.53 16.34 12.02
N ASP A 311 -8.77 15.89 11.86
CA ASP A 311 -9.95 16.52 12.48
C ASP A 311 -10.19 16.10 13.94
N ALA A 312 -9.68 14.96 14.37
CA ALA A 312 -9.93 14.41 15.70
C ALA A 312 -9.61 15.44 16.80
N GLN A 313 -10.53 15.65 17.74
CA GLN A 313 -10.29 16.59 18.85
C GLN A 313 -9.13 16.16 19.74
N LYS A 314 -8.96 14.84 19.92
CA LYS A 314 -7.87 14.26 20.71
C LYS A 314 -6.76 13.75 19.81
N ARG A 315 -5.52 14.04 20.19
CA ARG A 315 -4.32 13.47 19.57
C ARG A 315 -4.30 11.93 19.74
N PRO A 316 -3.98 11.15 18.69
CA PRO A 316 -3.70 9.73 18.84
C PRO A 316 -2.57 9.50 19.85
N ARG A 317 -2.80 8.60 20.81
CA ARG A 317 -1.77 8.23 21.78
C ARG A 317 -0.92 7.10 21.21
N PHE A 318 0.40 7.23 21.24
CA PHE A 318 1.29 6.15 20.90
C PHE A 318 1.20 4.99 21.89
N GLN A 319 1.36 3.79 21.36
CA GLN A 319 1.71 2.60 22.12
C GLN A 319 2.56 1.68 21.25
N TRP A 320 3.43 0.91 21.89
CA TRP A 320 4.07 -0.21 21.23
C TRP A 320 3.02 -1.29 20.95
N ALA A 321 2.91 -1.75 19.70
CA ALA A 321 2.06 -2.89 19.42
C ALA A 321 2.65 -4.16 20.06
N GLU A 322 1.80 -4.92 20.76
CA GLU A 322 2.18 -6.09 21.57
C GLU A 322 2.79 -7.24 20.74
N LEU A 323 2.31 -7.37 19.49
CA LEU A 323 2.87 -8.28 18.50
C LEU A 323 3.75 -7.44 17.57
N GLN A 324 4.92 -7.97 17.19
CA GLN A 324 5.87 -7.40 16.22
C GLN A 324 6.52 -8.53 15.41
N PRO A 325 6.84 -8.30 14.12
CA PRO A 325 7.75 -9.19 13.40
C PRO A 325 9.11 -9.18 14.11
N ARG A 326 9.79 -10.33 14.15
CA ARG A 326 11.11 -10.43 14.84
C ARG A 326 12.23 -9.80 14.04
N SER A 327 12.03 -9.61 12.74
CA SER A 327 12.97 -9.02 11.82
C SER A 327 12.27 -8.38 10.62
N TYR A 328 13.00 -7.58 9.87
CA TYR A 328 12.56 -7.01 8.60
C TYR A 328 12.15 -8.09 7.58
N LEU A 329 12.93 -9.18 7.49
CA LEU A 329 12.60 -10.32 6.63
C LEU A 329 11.32 -11.03 7.05
N ASP A 330 11.05 -11.12 8.35
CA ASP A 330 9.79 -11.68 8.84
C ASP A 330 8.60 -10.80 8.47
N ALA A 331 8.77 -9.47 8.49
CA ALA A 331 7.74 -8.53 8.05
C ALA A 331 7.45 -8.67 6.55
N LEU A 332 8.49 -8.74 5.71
CA LEU A 332 8.34 -8.98 4.26
C LEU A 332 7.63 -10.29 3.95
N ARG A 333 8.03 -11.39 4.60
CA ARG A 333 7.37 -12.69 4.42
C ARG A 333 5.90 -12.64 4.77
N TRP A 334 5.56 -11.91 5.83
CA TRP A 334 4.19 -11.79 6.29
C TRP A 334 3.33 -11.01 5.28
N LEU A 335 3.85 -9.88 4.79
CA LEU A 335 3.20 -9.11 3.73
C LEU A 335 3.07 -9.91 2.42
N ALA A 336 4.06 -10.73 2.08
CA ALA A 336 3.98 -11.63 0.94
C ALA A 336 2.94 -12.75 1.15
N ASP A 337 2.90 -13.37 2.34
CA ASP A 337 1.98 -14.46 2.65
C ASP A 337 0.50 -14.01 2.61
N GLU A 338 0.22 -12.78 3.05
CA GLU A 338 -1.11 -12.15 2.99
C GLU A 338 -1.47 -11.64 1.59
N ALA A 339 -0.51 -11.02 0.86
CA ALA A 339 -0.72 -10.57 -0.52
C ALA A 339 -1.00 -11.74 -1.48
N LEU A 340 -0.36 -12.90 -1.23
CA LEU A 340 -0.49 -14.13 -2.01
C LEU A 340 -1.74 -14.96 -1.67
N ALA A 341 -2.86 -14.34 -1.30
CA ALA A 341 -4.18 -14.97 -1.40
C ALA A 341 -5.29 -13.94 -1.67
N PRO A 342 -6.04 -14.13 -2.79
CA PRO A 342 -7.12 -15.10 -2.76
C PRO A 342 -7.05 -16.16 -3.87
N GLU A 343 -5.86 -16.52 -4.36
CA GLU A 343 -5.76 -17.81 -5.05
C GLU A 343 -5.75 -18.91 -3.99
N ALA A 344 -6.74 -19.81 -4.07
CA ALA A 344 -6.86 -20.91 -3.16
C ALA A 344 -5.53 -21.67 -3.08
N LYS A 345 -4.96 -21.79 -1.87
CA LYS A 345 -3.65 -22.41 -1.71
C LYS A 345 -3.81 -23.93 -1.88
N PRO A 346 -2.99 -24.58 -2.73
CA PRO A 346 -3.03 -26.03 -2.92
C PRO A 346 -2.75 -26.73 -1.59
N TRP A 347 -3.57 -27.70 -1.26
CA TRP A 347 -3.55 -28.38 0.01
C TRP A 347 -3.57 -29.88 -0.19
N LEU A 348 -2.73 -30.58 0.57
CA LEU A 348 -2.67 -32.04 0.61
C LEU A 348 -3.41 -32.58 1.84
N GLY A 349 -3.23 -31.98 3.03
CA GLY A 349 -3.92 -32.40 4.25
C GLY A 349 -3.27 -33.56 5.01
N VAL A 350 -1.94 -33.54 5.10
CA VAL A 350 -1.17 -34.44 5.97
C VAL A 350 -0.41 -33.68 7.05
N THR A 351 -0.22 -34.31 8.20
CA THR A 351 0.74 -33.90 9.23
C THR A 351 1.93 -34.85 9.16
N LEU A 352 3.16 -34.32 9.15
CA LEU A 352 4.36 -35.14 9.17
C LEU A 352 4.93 -35.23 10.59
N GLY A 353 5.26 -36.44 11.02
CA GLY A 353 5.90 -36.73 12.30
C GLY A 353 7.33 -37.16 12.07
N GLY A 354 8.29 -36.24 12.25
CA GLY A 354 9.72 -36.51 12.08
C GLY A 354 10.12 -36.90 10.65
N GLY A 355 10.72 -35.97 9.90
CA GLY A 355 11.11 -36.21 8.51
C GLY A 355 9.89 -36.20 7.57
N LEU A 356 9.78 -37.23 6.72
CA LEU A 356 8.75 -37.37 5.69
C LEU A 356 7.67 -38.42 6.01
N ALA A 357 7.64 -38.93 7.25
CA ALA A 357 6.63 -39.86 7.69
C ALA A 357 5.30 -39.12 7.98
N VAL A 358 4.21 -39.60 7.40
CA VAL A 358 2.85 -39.12 7.65
C VAL A 358 2.42 -39.60 9.03
N GLU A 359 2.29 -38.66 9.97
CA GLU A 359 1.80 -38.91 11.32
C GLU A 359 0.28 -39.00 11.34
N SER A 360 -0.39 -38.10 10.64
CA SER A 360 -1.84 -38.10 10.52
C SER A 360 -2.30 -37.56 9.17
N VAL A 361 -3.47 -38.02 8.75
CA VAL A 361 -4.17 -37.53 7.55
C VAL A 361 -5.45 -36.84 8.03
N VAL A 362 -5.68 -35.62 7.54
CA VAL A 362 -6.85 -34.83 7.92
C VAL A 362 -8.10 -35.45 7.28
N PRO A 363 -9.17 -35.73 8.05
CA PRO A 363 -10.42 -36.25 7.48
C PRO A 363 -11.01 -35.33 6.41
N GLY A 364 -11.50 -35.91 5.32
CA GLY A 364 -12.06 -35.21 4.16
C GLY A 364 -11.02 -34.54 3.25
N SER A 365 -9.73 -34.64 3.58
CA SER A 365 -8.66 -33.99 2.83
C SER A 365 -8.37 -34.64 1.48
N PRO A 366 -7.69 -33.93 0.57
CA PRO A 366 -7.09 -34.48 -0.64
C PRO A 366 -6.26 -35.73 -0.39
N ALA A 367 -5.43 -35.75 0.65
CA ALA A 367 -4.62 -36.89 1.02
C ALA A 367 -5.46 -38.12 1.38
N GLU A 368 -6.52 -37.95 2.17
CA GLU A 368 -7.43 -39.04 2.50
C GLU A 368 -8.13 -39.58 1.24
N LYS A 369 -8.66 -38.68 0.40
CA LYS A 369 -9.32 -39.03 -0.87
C LYS A 369 -8.36 -39.70 -1.86
N GLY A 370 -7.09 -39.30 -1.84
CA GLY A 370 -5.99 -39.86 -2.63
C GLY A 370 -5.38 -41.13 -2.04
N GLY A 371 -5.89 -41.62 -0.91
CA GLY A 371 -5.48 -42.90 -0.32
C GLY A 371 -4.21 -42.86 0.51
N LEU A 372 -3.70 -41.68 0.88
CA LEU A 372 -2.64 -41.57 1.89
C LEU A 372 -3.18 -41.98 3.27
N THR A 373 -2.31 -42.59 4.06
CA THR A 373 -2.62 -43.05 5.41
C THR A 373 -1.49 -42.72 6.37
N ALA A 374 -1.81 -42.60 7.66
CA ALA A 374 -0.78 -42.53 8.70
C ALA A 374 0.19 -43.73 8.59
N GLY A 375 1.49 -43.48 8.74
CA GLY A 375 2.56 -44.45 8.56
C GLY A 375 3.16 -44.52 7.14
N ASP A 376 2.60 -43.80 6.17
CA ASP A 376 3.26 -43.61 4.87
C ASP A 376 4.53 -42.77 5.02
N VAL A 377 5.59 -43.12 4.30
CA VAL A 377 6.77 -42.25 4.15
C VAL A 377 6.79 -41.69 2.75
N LEU A 378 6.72 -40.37 2.61
CA LEU A 378 6.70 -39.70 1.31
C LEU A 378 8.10 -39.77 0.68
N VAL A 379 8.18 -40.20 -0.57
CA VAL A 379 9.44 -40.41 -1.30
C VAL A 379 9.58 -39.42 -2.45
N ARG A 380 8.53 -39.27 -3.27
CA ARG A 380 8.57 -38.43 -4.47
C ARG A 380 7.20 -37.84 -4.76
N ILE A 381 7.18 -36.67 -5.40
CA ILE A 381 5.96 -36.03 -5.92
C ILE A 381 6.23 -35.50 -7.33
N GLY A 382 5.43 -35.94 -8.30
CA GLY A 382 5.75 -35.76 -9.72
C GLY A 382 7.16 -36.27 -10.00
N ASP A 383 7.98 -35.45 -10.65
CA ASP A 383 9.38 -35.80 -10.97
C ASP A 383 10.39 -35.47 -9.85
N ARG A 384 9.93 -35.04 -8.66
CA ARG A 384 10.80 -34.54 -7.58
C ARG A 384 10.92 -35.51 -6.41
N GLU A 385 12.15 -35.98 -6.17
CA GLU A 385 12.53 -36.69 -4.95
C GLU A 385 12.41 -35.75 -3.73
N LEU A 386 11.90 -36.28 -2.63
CA LEU A 386 11.67 -35.55 -1.38
C LEU A 386 12.70 -35.99 -0.34
N ALA A 387 13.45 -35.04 0.22
CA ALA A 387 14.38 -35.29 1.32
C ALA A 387 13.87 -34.76 2.66
N THR A 388 13.05 -33.70 2.63
CA THR A 388 12.55 -33.00 3.82
C THR A 388 11.10 -32.57 3.66
N GLY A 389 10.41 -32.31 4.78
CA GLY A 389 9.07 -31.73 4.75
C GLY A 389 8.99 -30.36 4.06
N ARG A 390 10.12 -29.65 3.93
CA ARG A 390 10.20 -28.40 3.15
C ARG A 390 10.11 -28.66 1.65
N ASP A 391 10.71 -29.75 1.16
CA ASP A 391 10.66 -30.13 -0.26
C ASP A 391 9.22 -30.51 -0.65
N LEU A 392 8.52 -31.23 0.23
CA LEU A 392 7.11 -31.55 0.05
C LEU A 392 6.28 -30.28 -0.05
N ARG A 393 6.45 -29.37 0.93
CA ARG A 393 5.72 -28.11 0.97
C ARG A 393 5.90 -27.34 -0.33
N ARG A 394 7.15 -27.14 -0.77
CA ARG A 394 7.48 -26.43 -2.02
C ARG A 394 6.85 -27.10 -3.24
N ALA A 395 6.92 -28.43 -3.32
CA ALA A 395 6.36 -29.15 -4.47
C ALA A 395 4.83 -29.07 -4.54
N ILE A 396 4.15 -28.92 -3.40
CA ILE A 396 2.70 -28.66 -3.34
C ILE A 396 2.40 -27.20 -3.68
N GLU A 397 3.17 -26.24 -3.15
CA GLU A 397 2.99 -24.80 -3.37
C GLU A 397 3.20 -24.37 -4.83
N GLU A 398 3.96 -25.14 -5.62
CA GLU A 398 4.13 -24.92 -7.06
C GLU A 398 2.95 -25.44 -7.92
N LYS A 399 1.90 -25.98 -7.30
CA LYS A 399 0.69 -26.50 -7.97
C LYS A 399 -0.50 -25.60 -7.68
N ARG A 400 -1.63 -25.89 -8.32
CA ARG A 400 -2.92 -25.25 -8.04
C ARG A 400 -3.90 -26.23 -7.40
N PRO A 401 -4.88 -25.76 -6.62
CA PRO A 401 -6.01 -26.59 -6.24
C PRO A 401 -6.68 -27.20 -7.47
N GLY A 402 -7.07 -28.47 -7.34
CA GLY A 402 -7.64 -29.24 -8.42
C GLY A 402 -6.62 -29.91 -9.35
N ASP A 403 -5.33 -29.55 -9.30
CA ASP A 403 -4.27 -30.27 -10.01
C ASP A 403 -4.15 -31.70 -9.45
N GLU A 404 -3.92 -32.66 -10.35
CA GLU A 404 -3.57 -34.03 -9.98
C GLU A 404 -2.06 -34.18 -9.91
N VAL A 405 -1.59 -34.77 -8.81
CA VAL A 405 -0.18 -35.07 -8.59
C VAL A 405 0.01 -36.55 -8.27
N GLU A 406 1.03 -37.15 -8.88
CA GLU A 406 1.48 -38.48 -8.48
C GLU A 406 2.41 -38.36 -7.27
N ILE A 407 2.08 -39.05 -6.19
CA ILE A 407 2.87 -39.12 -4.97
C ILE A 407 3.34 -40.56 -4.78
N VAL A 408 4.64 -40.76 -4.74
CA VAL A 408 5.24 -42.04 -4.38
C VAL A 408 5.44 -42.08 -2.88
N VAL A 409 4.88 -43.10 -2.25
CA VAL A 409 5.00 -43.35 -0.81
C VAL A 409 5.59 -44.73 -0.58
N ARG A 410 6.33 -44.90 0.51
CA ARG A 410 6.73 -46.21 1.01
C ARG A 410 5.80 -46.63 2.13
N ARG A 411 5.06 -47.72 1.92
CA ARG A 411 4.10 -48.30 2.88
C ARG A 411 4.46 -49.76 3.14
N GLY A 412 4.81 -50.09 4.37
CA GLY A 412 5.21 -51.47 4.72
C GLY A 412 6.47 -51.96 4.00
N GLY A 413 7.36 -51.05 3.58
CA GLY A 413 8.60 -51.36 2.87
C GLY A 413 8.48 -51.40 1.33
N GLU A 414 7.27 -51.35 0.79
CA GLU A 414 7.03 -51.30 -0.66
C GLU A 414 6.69 -49.88 -1.12
N GLU A 415 7.15 -49.51 -2.31
CA GLU A 415 6.79 -48.24 -2.94
C GLU A 415 5.45 -48.35 -3.67
N ARG A 416 4.62 -47.33 -3.48
CA ARG A 416 3.29 -47.22 -4.08
C ARG A 416 3.15 -45.84 -4.67
N THR A 417 2.59 -45.76 -5.87
CA THR A 417 2.25 -44.49 -6.51
C THR A 417 0.77 -44.22 -6.29
N LEU A 418 0.46 -43.04 -5.77
CA LEU A 418 -0.90 -42.56 -5.50
C LEU A 418 -1.15 -41.32 -6.34
N THR A 419 -2.27 -41.27 -7.05
CA THR A 419 -2.71 -40.05 -7.74
C THR A 419 -3.61 -39.27 -6.80
N VAL A 420 -3.22 -38.05 -6.48
CA VAL A 420 -3.93 -37.20 -5.52
C VAL A 420 -4.34 -35.91 -6.21
N ARG A 421 -5.64 -35.60 -6.17
CA ARG A 421 -6.15 -34.32 -6.61
C ARG A 421 -6.09 -33.32 -5.46
N LEU A 422 -5.23 -32.30 -5.58
CA LEU A 422 -5.05 -31.29 -4.54
C LEU A 422 -6.33 -30.50 -4.31
N GLY A 423 -6.55 -30.09 -3.07
CA GLY A 423 -7.72 -29.31 -2.67
C GLY A 423 -7.33 -27.90 -2.26
N GLU A 424 -8.32 -27.11 -1.91
CA GLU A 424 -8.11 -25.80 -1.30
C GLU A 424 -7.86 -25.98 0.19
N LYS A 425 -6.93 -25.21 0.74
CA LYS A 425 -6.68 -25.21 2.19
C LYS A 425 -7.94 -24.67 2.90
N PRO A 426 -8.55 -25.43 3.83
CA PRO A 426 -9.73 -25.00 4.58
C PRO A 426 -9.50 -23.78 5.47
#